data_AF-A0A849S3E6-F1
#
_entry.id   AF-A0A849S3E6-F1
#
_cell.length_a   1.000
_cell.length_b   1.000
_cell.length_c   1.000
_cell.angle_alpha   90.00
_cell.angle_beta   90.00
_cell.angle_gamma   90.00
#
_symmetry.space_group_name_H-M   'P 1'
#
loop_
_entity.id
_entity.type
_entity.pdbx_description
1 polymer ?
#
loop_
_entity_poly.entity_id
_entity_poly.type
_entity_poly.pdbx_seq_one_letter_code
_entity_poly.pdbx_strand_id
1 'polypeptide(L)'
;QFQKGLQQLEEEGVMQVFYSPDHVRREPVLAAVGELQFDVVASRLDSEYGVKTLVERMPFVLARWVSGDPEVIARIYWPQDTRRFVDKDGRMVMLFGSERLLAYCMKEYASLKFQLREEVVPVRT
;
A
#
# COMPACT_ATOMS: atom_id res chain seq x y z
N GLN A 1 3.70 11.23 -18.01
CA GLN A 1 2.76 10.22 -18.53
C GLN A 1 2.54 9.10 -17.52
N PHE A 2 3.59 8.38 -17.07
CA PHE A 2 3.48 7.30 -16.07
C PHE A 2 2.65 7.64 -14.81
N GLN A 3 3.06 8.67 -14.04
CA GLN A 3 2.37 9.05 -12.79
C GLN A 3 0.91 9.45 -13.02
N LYS A 4 0.60 10.09 -14.16
CA LYS A 4 -0.78 10.49 -14.50
C LYS A 4 -1.66 9.27 -14.79
N GLY A 5 -1.16 8.32 -15.60
CA GLY A 5 -1.91 7.10 -15.89
C GLY A 5 -2.11 6.24 -14.64
N LEU A 6 -1.09 6.15 -13.78
CA LEU A 6 -1.20 5.40 -12.54
C LEU A 6 -2.22 6.02 -11.58
N GLN A 7 -2.24 7.34 -11.44
CA GLN A 7 -3.23 8.04 -10.63
C GLN A 7 -4.66 7.81 -11.16
N GLN A 8 -4.87 7.87 -12.47
CA GLN A 8 -6.19 7.63 -13.06
C GLN A 8 -6.66 6.18 -12.81
N LEU A 9 -5.77 5.19 -12.97
CA LEU A 9 -6.08 3.78 -12.70
C LEU A 9 -6.40 3.53 -11.21
N GLU A 10 -5.77 4.27 -10.30
CA GLU A 10 -6.09 4.24 -8.87
C GLU A 10 -7.46 4.87 -8.57
N GLU A 11 -7.79 6.01 -9.21
CA GLU A 11 -9.08 6.69 -9.08
C GLU A 11 -10.24 5.83 -9.60
N GLU A 12 -10.01 5.03 -10.63
CA GLU A 12 -10.96 4.02 -11.15
C GLU A 12 -11.11 2.81 -10.21
N GLY A 13 -10.29 2.71 -9.15
CA GLY A 13 -10.36 1.64 -8.16
C GLY A 13 -9.80 0.29 -8.65
N VAL A 14 -9.13 0.26 -9.81
CA VAL A 14 -8.52 -0.95 -10.39
C VAL A 14 -7.46 -1.52 -9.45
N MET A 15 -6.76 -0.64 -8.72
CA MET A 15 -5.69 -0.99 -7.81
C MET A 15 -5.52 0.05 -6.70
N GLN A 16 -4.62 -0.23 -5.76
CA GLN A 16 -4.11 0.74 -4.79
C GLN A 16 -2.64 1.03 -5.08
N VAL A 17 -2.25 2.29 -4.88
CA VAL A 17 -0.88 2.76 -5.07
C VAL A 17 -0.35 3.28 -3.75
N PHE A 18 0.80 2.75 -3.37
CA PHE A 18 1.49 3.11 -2.14
C PHE A 18 2.84 3.72 -2.47
N TYR A 19 3.28 4.66 -1.66
CA TYR A 19 4.55 5.35 -1.84
C TYR A 19 5.45 5.12 -0.63
N SER A 20 6.75 4.97 -0.88
CA SER A 20 7.72 4.91 0.21
C SER A 20 7.63 6.20 1.02
N PRO A 21 7.64 6.13 2.37
CA PRO A 21 7.68 7.32 3.21
C PRO A 21 8.99 8.08 3.04
N ASP A 22 10.04 7.39 2.58
CA ASP A 22 11.36 7.98 2.40
C ASP A 22 11.43 8.69 1.04
N HIS A 23 11.71 10.00 1.07
CA HIS A 23 11.65 10.89 -0.10
C HIS A 23 12.65 10.58 -1.24
N VAL A 24 13.51 9.56 -1.08
CA VAL A 24 14.67 9.30 -1.96
C VAL A 24 14.30 8.43 -3.17
N ARG A 25 13.35 7.50 -3.04
CA ARG A 25 12.80 6.72 -4.18
C ARG A 25 11.28 6.64 -4.09
N ARG A 26 10.60 7.33 -5.01
CA ARG A 26 9.14 7.34 -5.17
C ARG A 26 8.67 6.25 -6.12
N GLU A 27 9.31 5.09 -6.10
CA GLU A 27 8.81 3.96 -6.88
C GLU A 27 7.44 3.57 -6.32
N PRO A 28 6.36 3.67 -7.11
CA PRO A 28 5.04 3.33 -6.63
C PRO A 28 4.95 1.83 -6.42
N VAL A 29 4.41 1.43 -5.28
CA VAL A 29 4.08 0.05 -4.97
C VAL A 29 2.63 -0.19 -5.28
N LEU A 30 2.39 -1.20 -6.09
CA LEU A 30 1.10 -1.60 -6.59
C LEU A 30 0.52 -2.66 -5.64
N ALA A 31 -0.70 -2.44 -5.15
CA ALA A 31 -1.42 -3.42 -4.34
C ALA A 31 -2.79 -3.72 -4.95
N ALA A 32 -3.09 -5.00 -5.10
CA ALA A 32 -4.29 -5.49 -5.75
C ALA A 32 -4.77 -6.78 -5.08
N VAL A 33 -6.06 -7.10 -5.23
CA VAL A 33 -6.68 -8.30 -4.65
C VAL A 33 -6.36 -9.53 -5.50
N GLY A 34 -6.32 -9.37 -6.83
CA GLY A 34 -6.06 -10.44 -7.77
C GLY A 34 -4.82 -10.21 -8.63
N GLU A 35 -4.11 -11.28 -8.99
CA GLU A 35 -2.88 -11.20 -9.78
C GLU A 35 -3.10 -10.57 -11.17
N LEU A 36 -4.25 -10.83 -11.78
CA LEU A 36 -4.61 -10.29 -13.10
C LEU A 36 -4.66 -8.76 -13.13
N GLN A 37 -4.94 -8.12 -11.99
CA GLN A 37 -5.03 -6.66 -11.92
C GLN A 37 -3.68 -5.99 -12.24
N PHE A 38 -2.55 -6.65 -11.93
CA PHE A 38 -1.23 -6.14 -12.28
C PHE A 38 -1.00 -6.14 -13.80
N ASP A 39 -1.43 -7.20 -14.49
CA ASP A 39 -1.32 -7.31 -15.94
C ASP A 39 -2.23 -6.30 -16.66
N VAL A 40 -3.45 -6.10 -16.13
CA VAL A 40 -4.39 -5.08 -16.63
C VAL A 40 -3.79 -3.68 -16.53
N VAL A 41 -3.18 -3.34 -15.39
CA VAL A 41 -2.52 -2.04 -15.18
C VAL A 41 -1.35 -1.85 -16.14
N ALA A 42 -0.48 -2.85 -16.29
CA ALA A 42 0.65 -2.78 -17.22
C ALA A 42 0.17 -2.61 -18.68
N SER A 43 -0.87 -3.34 -19.08
CA SER A 43 -1.46 -3.26 -20.43
C SER A 43 -2.10 -1.89 -20.70
N ARG A 44 -2.81 -1.32 -19.73
CA ARG A 44 -3.42 0.02 -19.87
C ARG A 44 -2.39 1.13 -19.88
N LEU A 45 -1.34 1.04 -19.06
CA LEU A 45 -0.24 2.00 -19.09
C LEU A 45 0.45 2.05 -20.46
N ASP A 46 0.64 0.90 -21.11
CA ASP A 46 1.21 0.86 -22.47
C ASP A 46 0.22 1.39 -23.52
N SER A 47 -1.03 0.90 -23.50
CA SER A 47 -2.01 1.23 -24.55
C SER A 47 -2.60 2.65 -24.47
N GLU A 48 -2.88 3.16 -23.27
CA GLU A 48 -3.50 4.49 -23.07
C GLU A 48 -2.45 5.61 -22.93
N TYR A 49 -1.26 5.29 -22.41
CA TYR A 49 -0.25 6.30 -22.06
C TYR A 49 1.11 6.09 -22.75
N GLY A 50 1.28 5.02 -23.52
CA GLY A 50 2.54 4.69 -24.20
C GLY A 50 3.68 4.35 -23.23
N VAL A 51 3.37 3.88 -22.02
CA VAL A 51 4.36 3.61 -20.97
C VAL A 51 4.53 2.12 -20.73
N LYS A 52 5.63 1.57 -21.22
CA LYS A 52 6.07 0.22 -20.89
C LYS A 52 6.50 0.15 -19.43
N THR A 53 5.87 -0.73 -18.67
CA THR A 53 6.09 -0.90 -17.24
C THR A 53 6.52 -2.32 -16.94
N LEU A 54 7.44 -2.48 -16.00
CA LEU A 54 7.88 -3.78 -15.50
C LEU A 54 7.39 -3.91 -14.05
N VAL A 55 6.69 -5.01 -13.76
CA VAL A 55 6.11 -5.25 -12.43
C VAL A 55 6.98 -6.27 -11.70
N GLU A 56 7.58 -5.85 -10.60
CA GLU A 56 8.33 -6.73 -9.71
C GLU A 56 7.47 -7.13 -8.51
N ARG A 57 7.40 -8.44 -8.23
CA ARG A 57 6.61 -8.96 -7.11
C ARG A 57 7.37 -8.76 -5.81
N MET A 58 6.69 -8.19 -4.82
CA MET A 58 7.20 -8.05 -3.45
C MET A 58 6.72 -9.24 -2.59
N PRO A 59 7.48 -9.66 -1.57
CA PRO A 59 7.15 -10.79 -0.71
C PRO A 59 6.10 -10.42 0.36
N PHE A 60 5.12 -9.59 0.02
CA PHE A 60 4.07 -9.14 0.94
C PHE A 60 2.71 -9.58 0.41
N VAL A 61 1.89 -10.11 1.31
CA VAL A 61 0.59 -10.71 0.96
C VAL A 61 -0.58 -9.99 1.61
N LEU A 62 -0.32 -9.11 2.59
CA LEU A 62 -1.35 -8.32 3.26
C LEU A 62 -0.93 -6.86 3.35
N ALA A 63 -1.93 -5.98 3.26
CA ALA A 63 -1.82 -4.56 3.57
C ALA A 63 -2.85 -4.19 4.65
N ARG A 64 -2.45 -3.38 5.64
CA ARG A 64 -3.35 -2.78 6.62
C ARG A 64 -3.02 -1.31 6.80
N TRP A 65 -4.06 -0.48 6.88
CA TRP A 65 -3.91 0.90 7.32
C TRP A 65 -3.72 0.89 8.83
N VAL A 66 -2.62 1.48 9.29
CA VAL A 66 -2.27 1.49 10.72
C VAL A 66 -2.49 2.89 11.27
N SER A 67 -3.31 2.98 12.32
CA SER A 67 -3.57 4.24 13.02
C SER A 67 -3.48 4.06 14.53
N GLY A 68 -3.10 5.13 15.23
CA GLY A 68 -2.90 5.14 16.68
C GLY A 68 -2.07 6.34 17.09
N ASP A 69 -1.59 6.33 18.34
CA ASP A 69 -0.72 7.38 18.85
C ASP A 69 0.61 7.43 18.05
N PRO A 70 0.96 8.56 17.41
CA PRO A 70 2.20 8.70 16.66
C PRO A 70 3.45 8.41 17.49
N GLU A 71 3.47 8.75 18.77
CA GLU A 71 4.62 8.48 19.64
C GLU A 71 4.78 6.98 19.89
N VAL A 72 3.68 6.24 20.02
CA VAL A 72 3.71 4.79 20.17
C VAL A 72 4.24 4.17 18.89
N ILE A 73 3.70 4.57 17.73
CA ILE A 73 4.13 4.06 16.41
C ILE A 73 5.63 4.30 16.18
N ALA A 74 6.12 5.49 16.53
CA ALA A 74 7.53 5.86 16.34
C ALA A 74 8.50 5.03 17.20
N ARG A 75 8.04 4.45 18.32
CA ARG A 75 8.85 3.63 19.23
C ARG A 75 8.83 2.13 18.87
N ILE A 76 7.97 1.72 17.95
CA ILE A 76 7.83 0.31 17.58
C ILE A 76 8.99 -0.14 16.69
N TYR A 77 9.62 -1.24 17.10
CA TYR A 77 10.52 -2.00 16.24
C TYR A 77 9.72 -3.02 15.45
N TRP A 78 9.39 -2.65 14.21
CA TRP A 78 8.61 -3.50 13.33
C TRP A 78 9.42 -4.74 12.90
N PRO A 79 8.79 -5.93 12.82
CA PRO A 79 9.46 -7.14 12.32
C PRO A 79 9.97 -6.97 10.88
N GLN A 80 11.04 -7.69 10.52
CA GLN A 80 11.70 -7.58 9.21
C GLN A 80 10.75 -7.85 8.02
N ASP A 81 9.81 -8.77 8.16
CA ASP A 81 8.83 -9.13 7.14
C ASP A 81 7.63 -8.16 7.09
N THR A 82 7.86 -6.91 7.50
CA THR A 82 6.92 -5.82 7.36
C THR A 82 7.54 -4.67 6.58
N ARG A 83 6.70 -3.85 5.95
CA ARG A 83 7.18 -2.64 5.28
C ARG A 83 6.16 -1.52 5.36
N ARG A 84 6.65 -0.32 5.70
CA ARG A 84 5.85 0.89 5.79
C ARG A 84 5.78 1.61 4.45
N PHE A 85 4.57 2.04 4.11
CA PHE A 85 4.25 2.92 2.99
C PHE A 85 3.23 3.98 3.42
N VAL A 86 2.92 4.89 2.50
CA VAL A 86 1.81 5.84 2.61
C VAL A 86 0.87 5.70 1.43
N ASP A 87 -0.43 5.87 1.67
CA ASP A 87 -1.43 5.99 0.61
C ASP A 87 -1.45 7.42 0.02
N LYS A 88 -2.27 7.64 -1.01
CA LYS A 88 -2.44 8.95 -1.65
C LYS A 88 -2.92 10.07 -0.71
N ASP A 89 -3.58 9.72 0.40
CA ASP A 89 -4.09 10.67 1.40
C ASP A 89 -3.09 10.84 2.56
N GLY A 90 -1.87 10.28 2.46
CA GLY A 90 -0.81 10.37 3.46
C GLY A 90 -1.00 9.45 4.67
N ARG A 91 -1.93 8.49 4.63
CA ARG A 91 -2.14 7.53 5.72
C ARG A 91 -1.10 6.43 5.68
N MET A 92 -0.66 6.01 6.85
CA MET A 92 0.31 4.91 7.00
C MET A 92 -0.33 3.59 6.58
N VAL A 93 0.32 2.90 5.65
CA VAL A 93 -0.02 1.53 5.24
C VAL A 93 1.15 0.63 5.60
N MET A 94 0.87 -0.46 6.31
CA MET A 94 1.85 -1.50 6.61
C MET A 94 1.57 -2.72 5.76
N LEU A 95 2.60 -3.20 5.06
CA LEU A 95 2.60 -4.48 4.37
C LEU A 95 3.14 -5.58 5.28
N PHE A 96 2.59 -6.78 5.17
CA PHE A 96 2.98 -7.95 5.97
C PHE A 96 3.22 -9.17 5.07
N GLY A 97 4.28 -9.93 5.39
CA GLY A 97 4.63 -11.16 4.68
C GLY A 97 3.73 -12.36 4.98
N SER A 98 2.93 -12.32 6.06
CA SER A 98 1.98 -13.41 6.39
C SER A 98 0.85 -12.97 7.34
N GLU A 99 -0.24 -13.74 7.34
CA GLU A 99 -1.36 -13.56 8.28
C GLU A 99 -0.95 -13.77 9.74
N ARG A 100 -0.08 -14.76 9.99
CA ARG A 100 0.44 -15.04 11.34
C ARG A 100 1.19 -13.84 11.90
N LEU A 101 1.99 -13.18 11.07
CA LEU A 101 2.72 -11.98 11.45
C LEU A 101 1.77 -10.82 11.76
N LEU A 102 0.76 -10.60 10.92
CA LEU A 102 -0.27 -9.59 11.20
C LEU A 102 -0.98 -9.86 12.53
N ALA A 103 -1.41 -11.11 12.77
CA ALA A 103 -2.08 -11.49 14.01
C ALA A 103 -1.19 -11.28 15.24
N TYR A 104 0.10 -11.57 15.13
CA TYR A 104 1.08 -11.26 16.18
C TYR A 104 1.14 -9.75 16.46
N CYS A 105 1.31 -8.92 15.42
CA CYS A 105 1.37 -7.46 15.57
C CYS A 105 0.08 -6.88 16.15
N MET A 106 -1.09 -7.38 15.76
CA MET A 106 -2.38 -6.94 16.30
C MET A 106 -2.52 -7.25 17.80
N LYS A 107 -1.94 -8.38 18.25
CA LYS A 107 -1.93 -8.77 19.66
C LYS A 107 -0.92 -7.95 20.48
N GLU A 108 0.28 -7.78 19.95
CA GLU A 108 1.38 -7.05 20.62
C GLU A 108 1.07 -5.56 20.74
N TYR A 109 0.53 -4.98 19.67
CA TYR A 109 0.24 -3.54 19.58
C TYR A 109 -1.26 -3.28 19.65
N ALA A 110 -1.91 -3.76 20.72
CA ALA A 110 -3.36 -3.68 20.90
C ALA A 110 -3.91 -2.24 20.98
N SER A 111 -3.06 -1.24 21.25
CA SER A 111 -3.43 0.19 21.20
C SER A 111 -3.51 0.75 19.79
N LEU A 112 -2.96 0.05 18.79
CA LEU A 112 -3.02 0.42 17.39
C LEU A 112 -4.22 -0.24 16.70
N LYS A 113 -4.75 0.43 15.69
CA LYS A 113 -5.77 -0.09 14.80
C LYS A 113 -5.12 -0.55 13.50
N PHE A 114 -5.44 -1.78 13.09
CA PHE A 114 -5.01 -2.36 11.83
C PHE A 114 -6.26 -2.58 10.96
N GLN A 115 -6.48 -1.69 10.01
CA GLN A 115 -7.74 -1.58 9.27
C GLN A 115 -7.62 -2.11 7.85
N LEU A 116 -8.70 -2.74 7.37
CA LEU A 116 -8.91 -2.98 5.95
C LEU A 116 -9.23 -1.66 5.22
N ARG A 117 -9.03 -1.64 3.91
CA ARG A 117 -9.32 -0.45 3.07
C ARG A 117 -10.75 0.05 3.29
N GLU A 118 -11.72 -0.86 3.33
CA GLU A 118 -13.15 -0.56 3.47
C GLU A 118 -13.49 0.09 4.83
N GLU A 119 -12.66 -0.12 5.84
CA GLU A 119 -12.85 0.41 7.19
C GLU A 119 -12.19 1.79 7.38
N VAL A 120 -11.37 2.21 6.41
CA VAL A 120 -10.74 3.53 6.43
C VAL A 120 -11.78 4.55 5.98
N VAL A 121 -12.22 5.39 6.91
CA VAL A 121 -13.17 6.47 6.60
C VAL A 121 -12.51 7.42 5.60
N PRO A 122 -13.12 7.67 4.43
CA PRO A 122 -12.58 8.63 3.46
C PRO A 122 -12.58 10.02 4.10
N VAL A 123 -11.48 10.76 3.93
CA VAL A 123 -11.46 12.18 4.33
C VAL A 123 -12.49 12.88 3.45
N ARG A 124 -13.58 13.38 4.04
CA ARG A 124 -14.50 14.25 3.34
C ARG A 124 -13.78 15.60 3.17
N THR A 125 -13.37 15.89 1.95
CA THR A 125 -12.90 17.21 1.53
C THR A 125 -14.03 18.23 1.63
#